data_AF-A0A914SIY6-F1
#
_entry.id   AF-A0A914SIY6-F1
#
_cell.length_a   1.000
_cell.length_b   1.000
_cell.length_c   1.000
_cell.angle_alpha   90.00
_cell.angle_beta   90.00
_cell.angle_gamma   90.00
#
_symmetry.space_group_name_H-M   'P 1'
#
loop_
_entity.id
_entity.type
_entity.pdbx_description
1 polymer ?
#
loop_
_entity_poly.entity_id
_entity_poly.type
_entity_poly.pdbx_seq_one_letter_code
_entity_poly.pdbx_strand_id
1 'polypeptide(L)'
;MFISIIPSPRRRSISAKKRTTDNMSVDEPLATNDENASLTQETEEEESPKIKKQQQNQCLRTRITNFCLNIPTNVPRHLIWILLLYNVCFMLHQIFFAHPGAPKLDLRRVLFYSFFTFGMLIGSIFIYKRIVSIAHKNRTKPWYKKGKLALNVFAYVWILLAHSIMIYVNIPLPETFFFPVICYLLLGAWLHCFIFLLAFFIIEKISRCIPPLRKNQIFTSETLHTILAISLAFLLTLEGFISTSQAPTVKNLNIGIKNLPKEFNGFSIALVSDIHVGPTVNIKRVEKIVETINKMEPDITTIVGDLVDGYVEYIGKRAKPLKNLKSRYGNFVALGNHDYLHENVEQWINFFKNDLNLTVLLNSGVIFNKMDSQICLAGVEDYITESMRVAGHRLDPEKALKNCPKNGTTILLSHQPNGAAKVLKSLPKINKHVDLILSGHTHAGQMFVTAPITYFSNPFFYGLYYYSETDTQIYVSSGVNYWGPPIKMFPSLCEIVNIKLRRTSV
;
A
#
# COMPACT_ATOMS: atom_id res chain seq x y z
N MET A 1 -10.10 -28.60 4.63
CA MET A 1 -10.21 -28.80 6.09
C MET A 1 -9.01 -28.11 6.72
N PHE A 2 -9.21 -27.45 7.87
CA PHE A 2 -8.33 -26.47 8.55
C PHE A 2 -8.41 -25.01 8.08
N ILE A 3 -9.48 -24.38 8.59
CA ILE A 3 -9.63 -22.95 8.86
C ILE A 3 -9.23 -22.73 10.33
N SER A 4 -8.50 -21.68 10.65
CA SER A 4 -8.35 -21.14 12.02
C SER A 4 -8.19 -19.62 11.87
N ILE A 5 -9.27 -18.84 11.92
CA ILE A 5 -9.85 -18.18 13.11
C ILE A 5 -8.77 -17.59 14.04
N ILE A 6 -8.48 -16.30 13.86
CA ILE A 6 -7.80 -15.46 14.85
C ILE A 6 -8.87 -14.50 15.40
N PRO A 7 -9.23 -14.56 16.70
CA PRO A 7 -10.22 -13.65 17.28
C PRO A 7 -9.60 -12.28 17.62
N SER A 8 -10.42 -11.23 17.50
CA SER A 8 -10.05 -9.85 17.85
C SER A 8 -9.97 -9.64 19.36
N PRO A 9 -9.19 -8.66 19.85
CA PRO A 9 -9.02 -8.45 21.29
C PRO A 9 -10.20 -7.65 21.88
N ARG A 10 -10.98 -8.30 22.75
CA ARG A 10 -11.92 -7.62 23.67
C ARG A 10 -11.14 -6.83 24.72
N ARG A 11 -11.41 -5.52 24.82
CA ARG A 11 -11.00 -4.67 25.95
C ARG A 11 -11.69 -5.15 27.23
N ARG A 12 -10.92 -5.51 28.27
CA ARG A 12 -11.43 -5.72 29.63
C ARG A 12 -11.08 -4.51 30.51
N SER A 13 -12.10 -4.09 31.25
CA SER A 13 -12.11 -3.01 32.24
C SER A 13 -11.20 -3.30 33.43
N ILE A 14 -10.50 -2.27 33.88
CA ILE A 14 -9.67 -2.26 35.09
C ILE A 14 -10.58 -2.05 36.30
N SER A 15 -10.45 -2.90 37.32
CA SER A 15 -10.98 -2.69 38.67
C SER A 15 -9.87 -2.92 39.68
N ALA A 16 -9.73 -1.97 40.59
CA ALA A 16 -8.70 -1.88 41.61
C ALA A 16 -8.96 -2.83 42.78
N LYS A 17 -7.90 -3.40 43.35
CA LYS A 17 -7.87 -3.75 44.77
C LYS A 17 -6.46 -3.70 45.35
N LYS A 18 -6.41 -3.14 46.55
CA LYS A 18 -5.27 -2.72 47.38
C LYS A 18 -5.17 -3.70 48.56
N ARG A 19 -3.95 -4.05 49.02
CA ARG A 19 -3.51 -4.49 50.38
C ARG A 19 -2.09 -5.10 50.26
N THR A 20 -1.01 -4.52 50.81
CA THR A 20 -0.50 -4.56 52.22
C THR A 20 -0.32 -5.99 52.75
N THR A 21 0.73 -6.43 53.44
CA THR A 21 2.09 -6.00 53.85
C THR A 21 2.71 -7.24 54.54
N ASP A 22 4.01 -7.18 54.89
CA ASP A 22 4.68 -7.91 55.99
C ASP A 22 5.02 -9.40 55.76
N ASN A 23 6.10 -10.01 56.28
CA ASN A 23 7.36 -9.59 56.92
C ASN A 23 8.20 -10.89 57.13
N MET A 24 9.43 -10.72 57.62
CA MET A 24 10.26 -11.64 58.42
C MET A 24 11.35 -12.50 57.73
N SER A 25 12.58 -11.97 57.87
CA SER A 25 13.82 -12.53 58.46
C SER A 25 13.70 -13.84 59.27
N VAL A 26 14.74 -14.63 59.58
CA VAL A 26 16.10 -14.33 60.06
C VAL A 26 16.99 -15.60 59.92
N ASP A 27 18.31 -15.42 60.04
CA ASP A 27 19.29 -16.26 60.79
C ASP A 27 20.51 -16.82 60.02
N GLU A 28 21.63 -16.13 60.25
CA GLU A 28 23.03 -16.60 60.32
C GLU A 28 23.32 -16.95 61.83
N PRO A 29 24.55 -17.28 62.32
CA PRO A 29 25.85 -17.59 61.70
C PRO A 29 26.57 -18.79 62.37
N LEU A 30 27.86 -19.07 62.03
CA LEU A 30 28.90 -19.44 63.01
C LEU A 30 30.31 -19.47 62.38
N ALA A 31 31.28 -19.04 63.19
CA ALA A 31 32.65 -18.62 62.88
C ALA A 31 33.71 -19.73 63.00
N THR A 32 34.94 -19.48 62.51
CA THR A 32 36.19 -19.36 63.32
C THR A 32 37.47 -19.25 62.45
N ASN A 33 38.25 -18.18 62.72
CA ASN A 33 39.70 -18.06 63.02
C ASN A 33 40.76 -18.80 62.16
N ASP A 34 41.99 -18.33 61.90
CA ASP A 34 42.78 -17.14 62.29
C ASP A 34 44.11 -17.09 61.46
N GLU A 35 44.85 -15.97 61.57
CA GLU A 35 46.32 -15.78 61.40
C GLU A 35 46.94 -15.16 60.12
N ASN A 36 47.18 -13.84 60.21
CA ASN A 36 48.44 -13.07 60.06
C ASN A 36 49.37 -13.23 58.84
N ALA A 37 49.57 -12.15 58.06
CA ALA A 37 50.75 -11.26 58.15
C ALA A 37 50.95 -10.30 56.94
N SER A 38 51.32 -9.06 57.26
CA SER A 38 52.14 -8.07 56.51
C SER A 38 51.64 -7.43 55.19
N LEU A 39 51.04 -6.24 55.34
CA LEU A 39 51.37 -4.94 54.71
C LEU A 39 52.21 -4.90 53.41
N THR A 40 51.56 -4.50 52.32
CA THR A 40 51.98 -3.38 51.45
C THR A 40 50.73 -2.70 50.88
N GLN A 41 50.49 -1.45 51.26
CA GLN A 41 49.45 -0.58 50.70
C GLN A 41 49.87 -0.11 49.29
N GLU A 42 49.17 -0.54 48.26
CA GLU A 42 48.99 0.24 47.04
C GLU A 42 47.54 0.73 47.02
N THR A 43 47.36 2.04 47.09
CA THR A 43 46.07 2.71 47.02
C THR A 43 45.54 2.65 45.58
N GLU A 44 44.56 1.78 45.32
CA GLU A 44 43.69 1.90 44.15
C GLU A 44 42.66 3.02 44.42
N GLU A 45 42.73 4.11 43.66
CA GLU A 45 41.66 5.12 43.61
C GLU A 45 40.37 4.49 43.08
N GLU A 46 39.43 4.23 43.99
CA GLU A 46 38.10 3.76 43.65
C GLU A 46 37.28 4.90 42.99
N GLU A 47 37.30 4.97 41.66
CA GLU A 47 36.49 5.92 40.90
C GLU A 47 34.99 5.70 41.19
N SER A 48 34.35 6.70 41.81
CA SER A 48 32.95 6.70 42.24
C SER A 48 31.98 6.19 41.15
N PRO A 49 30.94 5.39 41.50
CA PRO A 49 29.92 4.93 40.57
C PRO A 49 29.23 6.04 39.76
N LYS A 50 29.22 7.28 40.27
CA LYS A 50 28.73 8.45 39.56
C LYS A 50 29.61 8.85 38.37
N ILE A 51 30.94 8.71 38.48
CA ILE A 51 31.92 9.05 37.45
C ILE A 51 31.83 8.03 36.30
N LYS A 52 31.73 6.72 36.59
CA LYS A 52 31.49 5.68 35.57
C LYS A 52 30.17 5.87 34.82
N LYS A 53 29.12 6.33 35.51
CA LYS A 53 27.81 6.63 34.90
C LYS A 53 27.83 7.91 34.07
N GLN A 54 28.59 8.93 34.50
CA GLN A 54 28.84 10.15 33.73
C GLN A 54 29.68 9.87 32.47
N GLN A 55 30.77 9.10 32.58
CA GLN A 55 31.60 8.68 31.44
C GLN A 55 30.81 7.79 30.47
N GLN A 56 29.94 6.89 30.95
CA GLN A 56 29.02 6.13 30.07
C GLN A 56 28.02 7.04 29.36
N ASN A 57 27.41 8.00 30.05
CA ASN A 57 26.45 8.94 29.47
C ASN A 57 27.11 9.94 28.51
N GLN A 58 28.36 10.34 28.76
CA GLN A 58 29.17 11.18 27.89
C GLN A 58 29.62 10.41 26.65
N CYS A 59 30.01 9.13 26.80
CA CYS A 59 30.28 8.23 25.67
C CYS A 59 29.02 7.95 24.84
N LEU A 60 27.84 7.86 25.48
CA LEU A 60 26.55 7.71 24.81
C LEU A 60 26.16 8.99 24.05
N ARG A 61 26.31 10.18 24.66
CA ARG A 61 26.11 11.48 23.99
C ARG A 61 27.06 11.65 22.82
N THR A 62 28.36 11.42 22.99
CA THR A 62 29.34 11.57 21.90
C THR A 62 29.12 10.57 20.76
N ARG A 63 28.63 9.35 21.05
CA ARG A 63 28.22 8.38 20.01
C ARG A 63 26.94 8.79 19.28
N ILE A 64 25.97 9.37 19.97
CA ILE A 64 24.72 9.87 19.37
C ILE A 64 24.99 11.12 18.52
N THR A 65 25.80 12.07 19.01
CA THR A 65 26.17 13.28 18.27
C THR A 65 27.04 12.95 17.05
N ASN A 66 27.98 12.00 17.15
CA ASN A 66 28.75 11.50 16.00
C ASN A 66 27.89 10.70 15.00
N PHE A 67 26.75 10.14 15.41
CA PHE A 67 25.83 9.42 14.53
C PHE A 67 24.93 10.37 13.73
N CYS A 68 24.55 11.51 14.31
CA CYS A 68 23.65 12.48 13.68
C CYS A 68 24.36 13.51 12.76
N LEU A 69 25.65 13.80 12.97
CA LEU A 69 26.34 14.90 12.25
C LEU A 69 27.60 14.48 11.45
N ASN A 70 28.17 13.29 11.66
CA ASN A 70 29.22 12.80 10.76
C ASN A 70 28.58 12.04 9.59
N ILE A 71 28.52 12.67 8.42
CA ILE A 71 28.43 11.93 7.15
C ILE A 71 29.67 11.02 7.11
N PRO A 72 29.53 9.68 7.22
CA PRO A 72 30.69 8.81 7.24
C PRO A 72 31.42 8.91 5.90
N THR A 73 32.75 8.89 5.93
CA THR A 73 33.66 9.02 4.78
C THR A 73 33.44 8.03 3.63
N ASN A 74 32.57 7.03 3.81
CA ASN A 74 32.31 5.95 2.86
C ASN A 74 31.06 6.13 2.00
N VAL A 75 30.21 7.15 2.24
CA VAL A 75 29.17 7.54 1.27
C VAL A 75 29.75 8.61 0.36
N PRO A 76 29.88 8.38 -0.96
CA PRO A 76 30.52 9.37 -1.80
C PRO A 76 29.63 10.62 -1.89
N ARG A 77 30.20 11.78 -1.54
CA ARG A 77 29.47 13.07 -1.50
C ARG A 77 28.75 13.37 -2.82
N HIS A 78 29.34 12.96 -3.95
CA HIS A 78 28.71 13.11 -5.26
C HIS A 78 27.38 12.35 -5.40
N LEU A 79 27.17 11.22 -4.73
CA LEU A 79 25.86 10.53 -4.74
C LEU A 79 24.76 11.43 -4.18
N ILE A 80 25.06 12.04 -3.03
CA ILE A 80 24.13 12.92 -2.32
C ILE A 80 23.83 14.13 -3.21
N TRP A 81 24.87 14.76 -3.78
CA TRP A 81 24.70 15.89 -4.69
C TRP A 81 23.93 15.54 -5.96
N ILE A 82 24.17 14.38 -6.59
CA ILE A 82 23.44 13.93 -7.79
C ILE A 82 21.96 13.73 -7.45
N LEU A 83 21.63 13.07 -6.34
CA LEU A 83 20.24 12.84 -5.95
C LEU A 83 19.52 14.13 -5.53
N LEU A 84 20.22 15.05 -4.85
CA LEU A 84 19.68 16.38 -4.53
C LEU A 84 19.46 17.20 -5.80
N LEU A 85 20.43 17.24 -6.71
CA LEU A 85 20.30 17.94 -7.98
C LEU A 85 19.17 17.36 -8.82
N TYR A 86 19.05 16.02 -8.88
CA TYR A 86 17.93 15.34 -9.52
C TYR A 86 16.59 15.80 -8.94
N ASN A 87 16.44 15.84 -7.61
CA ASN A 87 15.21 16.29 -6.97
C ASN A 87 14.93 17.77 -7.28
N VAL A 88 15.93 18.65 -7.23
CA VAL A 88 15.76 20.07 -7.56
C VAL A 88 15.35 20.23 -9.02
N CYS A 89 16.04 19.58 -9.96
CA CYS A 89 15.71 19.62 -11.38
C CYS A 89 14.30 19.08 -11.66
N PHE A 90 13.91 17.99 -11.01
CA PHE A 90 12.55 17.45 -11.10
C PHE A 90 11.51 18.47 -10.62
N MET A 91 11.71 19.06 -9.44
CA MET A 91 10.80 20.08 -8.90
C MET A 91 10.71 21.31 -9.81
N LEU A 92 11.84 21.78 -10.35
CA LEU A 92 11.87 22.87 -11.31
C LEU A 92 11.15 22.50 -12.61
N HIS A 93 11.36 21.28 -13.14
CA HIS A 93 10.65 20.81 -14.31
C HIS A 93 9.12 20.83 -14.09
N GLN A 94 8.67 20.32 -12.94
CA GLN A 94 7.25 20.32 -12.59
C GLN A 94 6.70 21.76 -12.49
N ILE A 95 7.42 22.69 -11.86
CA ILE A 95 6.98 24.08 -11.69
C ILE A 95 6.93 24.85 -13.02
N PHE A 96 7.93 24.65 -13.89
CA PHE A 96 8.15 25.50 -15.07
C PHE A 96 7.66 24.89 -16.39
N PHE A 97 7.59 23.56 -16.50
CA PHE A 97 7.29 22.84 -17.75
C PHE A 97 6.05 21.94 -17.65
N ALA A 98 5.17 22.19 -16.68
CA ALA A 98 3.84 21.56 -16.67
C ALA A 98 3.12 21.90 -18.00
N HIS A 99 2.62 20.86 -18.69
CA HIS A 99 1.99 21.01 -20.00
C HIS A 99 0.83 22.02 -19.98
N PRO A 100 0.54 22.70 -21.11
CA PRO A 100 -0.65 23.55 -21.23
C PRO A 100 -1.91 22.72 -20.91
N GLY A 101 -2.62 23.08 -19.83
CA GLY A 101 -3.80 22.33 -19.36
C GLY A 101 -3.57 21.43 -18.14
N ALA A 102 -2.32 21.18 -17.74
CA ALA A 102 -2.04 20.57 -16.44
C ALA A 102 -2.52 21.52 -15.33
N PRO A 103 -3.18 21.02 -14.26
CA PRO A 103 -3.46 21.84 -13.10
C PRO A 103 -2.14 22.47 -12.64
N LYS A 104 -2.11 23.79 -12.39
CA LYS A 104 -0.96 24.41 -11.69
C LYS A 104 -0.64 23.50 -10.51
N LEU A 105 0.62 23.05 -10.39
CA LEU A 105 1.00 22.20 -9.27
C LEU A 105 0.59 22.88 -7.98
N ASP A 106 -0.47 22.36 -7.36
CA ASP A 106 -0.88 22.82 -6.06
C ASP A 106 0.27 22.51 -5.10
N LEU A 107 0.53 23.43 -4.18
CA LEU A 107 1.53 23.31 -3.13
C LEU A 107 1.47 21.93 -2.45
N ARG A 108 0.28 21.33 -2.33
CA ARG A 108 0.10 19.96 -1.81
C ARG A 108 0.87 18.90 -2.61
N ARG A 109 0.84 18.94 -3.95
CA ARG A 109 1.56 17.99 -4.82
C ARG A 109 3.06 18.20 -4.73
N VAL A 110 3.50 19.46 -4.73
CA VAL A 110 4.90 19.86 -4.52
C VAL A 110 5.43 19.31 -3.20
N LEU A 111 4.68 19.51 -2.11
CA LEU A 111 5.03 19.02 -0.78
C LEU A 111 5.05 17.49 -0.73
N PHE A 112 4.06 16.82 -1.32
CA PHE A 112 4.01 15.36 -1.38
C PHE A 112 5.23 14.78 -2.10
N TYR A 113 5.54 15.27 -3.30
CA TYR A 113 6.69 14.79 -4.06
C TYR A 113 8.02 15.13 -3.38
N SER A 114 8.13 16.30 -2.75
CA SER A 114 9.32 16.69 -1.98
C SER A 114 9.53 15.78 -0.78
N PHE A 115 8.46 15.50 -0.02
CA PHE A 115 8.51 14.59 1.11
C PHE A 115 8.89 13.17 0.68
N PHE A 116 8.27 12.66 -0.38
CA PHE A 116 8.54 11.32 -0.91
C PHE A 116 9.99 11.18 -1.39
N THR A 117 10.47 12.12 -2.20
CA THR A 117 11.85 12.10 -2.72
C THR A 117 12.90 12.25 -1.63
N PHE A 118 12.65 13.08 -0.61
CA PHE A 118 13.54 13.21 0.55
C PHE A 118 13.58 11.92 1.39
N GLY A 119 12.42 11.29 1.61
CA GLY A 119 12.34 9.98 2.26
C GLY A 119 13.12 8.92 1.49
N MET A 120 12.98 8.88 0.16
CA MET A 120 13.74 7.97 -0.69
C MET A 120 15.25 8.24 -0.64
N LEU A 121 15.67 9.50 -0.58
CA LEU A 121 17.09 9.86 -0.44
C LEU A 121 17.68 9.29 0.85
N ILE A 122 17.00 9.48 1.99
CA ILE A 122 17.44 8.93 3.29
C ILE A 122 17.53 7.40 3.22
N GLY A 123 16.49 6.75 2.69
CA GLY A 123 16.47 5.29 2.55
C GLY A 123 17.57 4.77 1.63
N SER A 124 17.87 5.49 0.55
CA SER A 124 18.95 5.15 -0.39
C SER A 124 20.33 5.27 0.23
N ILE A 125 20.58 6.31 1.02
CA ILE A 125 21.83 6.46 1.80
C ILE A 125 21.96 5.28 2.78
N PHE A 126 20.87 4.89 3.44
CA PHE A 126 20.85 3.77 4.37
C PHE A 126 21.13 2.43 3.66
N ILE A 127 20.44 2.12 2.57
CA ILE A 127 20.65 0.92 1.75
C ILE A 127 22.11 0.85 1.30
N TYR A 128 22.62 1.94 0.69
CA TYR A 128 24.00 2.00 0.20
C TYR A 128 25.01 1.74 1.32
N LYS A 129 24.85 2.37 2.50
CA LYS A 129 25.72 2.13 3.66
C LYS A 129 25.73 0.66 4.08
N ARG A 130 24.56 0.01 4.14
CA ARG A 130 24.46 -1.40 4.55
C ARG A 130 25.13 -2.34 3.55
N ILE A 131 24.88 -2.16 2.25
CA ILE A 131 25.47 -2.99 1.19
C ILE A 131 27.00 -2.82 1.16
N VAL A 132 27.47 -1.57 1.17
CA VAL A 132 28.92 -1.29 1.06
C VAL A 132 29.67 -1.63 2.35
N SER A 133 29.05 -1.57 3.53
CA SER A 133 29.65 -2.00 4.80
C SER A 133 30.16 -3.44 4.73
N ILE A 134 29.37 -4.36 4.17
CA ILE A 134 29.75 -5.77 4.00
C ILE A 134 30.88 -5.92 3.01
N ALA A 135 30.76 -5.24 1.87
CA ALA A 135 31.77 -5.28 0.85
C ALA A 135 33.12 -4.75 1.41
N HIS A 136 33.07 -3.68 2.22
CA HIS A 136 34.24 -3.10 2.85
C HIS A 136 34.89 -4.01 3.92
N LYS A 137 34.12 -4.79 4.69
CA LYS A 137 34.67 -5.82 5.59
C LYS A 137 35.53 -6.83 4.84
N ASN A 138 35.22 -7.09 3.57
CA ASN A 138 35.96 -7.99 2.69
C ASN A 138 37.04 -7.28 1.85
N ARG A 139 37.47 -6.06 2.22
CA ARG A 139 38.39 -5.22 1.42
C ARG A 139 39.72 -5.85 1.04
N THR A 140 40.20 -6.80 1.83
CA THR A 140 41.47 -7.50 1.62
C THR A 140 41.35 -8.62 0.59
N LYS A 141 40.13 -9.07 0.27
CA LYS A 141 39.92 -10.19 -0.66
C LYS A 141 40.09 -9.73 -2.12
N PRO A 142 40.75 -10.53 -3.00
CA PRO A 142 41.01 -10.17 -4.39
C PRO A 142 39.74 -9.90 -5.21
N TRP A 143 38.68 -10.69 -4.98
CA TRP A 143 37.40 -10.52 -5.68
C TRP A 143 36.74 -9.17 -5.37
N TYR A 144 36.91 -8.64 -4.14
CA TYR A 144 36.38 -7.34 -3.78
C TYR A 144 37.11 -6.22 -4.53
N LYS A 145 38.44 -6.27 -4.61
CA LYS A 145 39.21 -5.24 -5.34
C LYS A 145 38.80 -5.16 -6.81
N LYS A 146 38.52 -6.31 -7.45
CA LYS A 146 38.03 -6.37 -8.84
C LYS A 146 36.55 -5.98 -8.98
N GLY A 147 35.71 -6.37 -8.01
CA GLY A 147 34.26 -6.19 -8.08
C GLY A 147 33.70 -4.90 -7.44
N LYS A 148 34.49 -4.17 -6.65
CA LYS A 148 34.03 -2.96 -5.91
C LYS A 148 33.47 -1.89 -6.84
N LEU A 149 34.15 -1.62 -7.95
CA LEU A 149 33.69 -0.62 -8.91
C LEU A 149 32.34 -1.03 -9.50
N ALA A 150 32.21 -2.28 -9.94
CA ALA A 150 30.96 -2.82 -10.48
C ALA A 150 29.81 -2.77 -9.46
N LEU A 151 30.06 -3.17 -8.20
CA LEU A 151 29.06 -3.10 -7.12
C LEU A 151 28.58 -1.67 -6.87
N ASN A 152 29.51 -0.71 -6.81
CA ASN A 152 29.17 0.69 -6.63
C ASN A 152 28.33 1.18 -7.81
N VAL A 153 28.81 1.01 -9.05
CA VAL A 153 28.10 1.42 -10.27
C VAL A 153 26.70 0.82 -10.32
N PHE A 154 26.56 -0.47 -10.01
CA PHE A 154 25.25 -1.13 -9.94
C PHE A 154 24.33 -0.47 -8.92
N ALA A 155 24.80 -0.24 -7.68
CA ALA A 155 24.02 0.43 -6.65
C ALA A 155 23.63 1.86 -7.04
N TYR A 156 24.53 2.61 -7.68
CA TYR A 156 24.27 3.94 -8.23
C TYR A 156 23.16 3.91 -9.27
N VAL A 157 23.33 3.08 -10.30
CA VAL A 157 22.37 2.98 -11.40
C VAL A 157 21.00 2.54 -10.87
N TRP A 158 20.95 1.53 -10.01
CA TRP A 158 19.69 1.09 -9.41
C TRP A 158 18.98 2.21 -8.64
N ILE A 159 19.68 2.89 -7.74
CA ILE A 159 19.11 3.98 -6.93
C ILE A 159 18.65 5.14 -7.82
N LEU A 160 19.41 5.49 -8.86
CA LEU A 160 19.04 6.55 -9.81
C LEU A 160 17.78 6.16 -10.60
N LEU A 161 17.72 4.93 -11.10
CA LEU A 161 16.55 4.42 -11.82
C LEU A 161 15.30 4.34 -10.92
N ALA A 162 15.44 3.92 -9.66
CA ALA A 162 14.32 3.91 -8.72
C ALA A 162 13.78 5.33 -8.45
N HIS A 163 14.64 6.34 -8.33
CA HIS A 163 14.22 7.74 -8.18
C HIS A 163 13.67 8.35 -9.48
N SER A 164 14.12 7.87 -10.65
CA SER A 164 13.69 8.36 -11.96
C SER A 164 12.18 8.26 -12.20
N ILE A 165 11.47 7.50 -11.37
CA ILE A 165 10.03 7.32 -11.47
C ILE A 165 9.23 8.61 -11.41
N MET A 166 9.72 9.59 -10.65
CA MET A 166 9.05 10.87 -10.49
C MET A 166 8.86 11.58 -11.82
N ILE A 167 9.83 11.44 -12.73
CA ILE A 167 9.75 11.94 -14.10
C ILE A 167 8.57 11.30 -14.84
N TYR A 168 8.44 9.97 -14.76
CA TYR A 168 7.47 9.21 -15.55
C TYR A 168 6.03 9.30 -15.05
N VAL A 169 5.81 9.77 -13.82
CA VAL A 169 4.45 10.06 -13.32
C VAL A 169 3.79 11.20 -14.11
N ASN A 170 4.58 12.10 -14.70
CA ASN A 170 4.08 13.32 -15.33
C ASN A 170 4.50 13.51 -16.79
N ILE A 171 5.42 12.70 -17.30
CA ILE A 171 5.84 12.76 -18.71
C ILE A 171 5.02 11.77 -19.53
N PRO A 172 4.33 12.23 -20.59
CA PRO A 172 3.65 11.35 -21.52
C PRO A 172 4.66 10.55 -22.31
N LEU A 173 4.73 9.25 -22.04
CA LEU A 173 5.59 8.34 -22.79
C LEU A 173 4.78 7.47 -23.74
N PRO A 174 5.29 7.22 -24.97
CA PRO A 174 4.72 6.21 -25.85
C PRO A 174 4.62 4.85 -25.18
N GLU A 175 3.64 4.06 -25.58
CA GLU A 175 3.40 2.73 -25.02
C GLU A 175 4.55 1.74 -25.28
N THR A 176 5.33 1.96 -26.33
CA THR A 176 6.51 1.16 -26.68
C THR A 176 7.66 1.33 -25.69
N PHE A 177 7.60 2.33 -24.81
CA PHE A 177 8.66 2.61 -23.86
C PHE A 177 8.51 1.73 -22.62
N PHE A 178 9.29 0.65 -22.54
CA PHE A 178 9.29 -0.29 -21.40
C PHE A 178 10.05 0.24 -20.17
N PHE A 179 10.77 1.35 -20.31
CA PHE A 179 11.61 1.92 -19.26
C PHE A 179 10.84 2.26 -17.95
N PRO A 180 9.61 2.80 -17.98
CA PRO A 180 8.84 3.07 -16.76
C PRO A 180 8.57 1.79 -15.97
N VAL A 181 8.29 0.66 -16.65
CA VAL A 181 8.09 -0.64 -16.00
C VAL A 181 9.33 -1.04 -15.22
N ILE A 182 10.53 -0.87 -15.80
CA ILE A 182 11.81 -1.12 -15.12
C ILE A 182 11.95 -0.21 -13.90
N CYS A 183 11.72 1.09 -14.04
CA CYS A 183 11.85 2.03 -12.93
C CYS A 183 10.87 1.75 -11.79
N TYR A 184 9.61 1.43 -12.10
CA TYR A 184 8.61 1.02 -11.12
C TYR A 184 8.97 -0.29 -10.43
N LEU A 185 9.50 -1.28 -11.17
CA LEU A 185 9.98 -2.53 -10.60
C LEU A 185 11.18 -2.30 -9.65
N LEU A 186 12.12 -1.45 -10.06
CA LEU A 186 13.28 -1.08 -9.25
C LEU A 186 12.90 -0.26 -8.01
N LEU A 187 11.84 0.56 -8.08
CA LEU A 187 11.25 1.23 -6.93
C LEU A 187 10.64 0.22 -5.94
N GLY A 188 9.92 -0.78 -6.45
CA GLY A 188 9.39 -1.86 -5.62
C GLY A 188 10.51 -2.67 -4.94
N ALA A 189 11.58 -3.00 -5.67
CA ALA A 189 12.77 -3.64 -5.10
C ALA A 189 13.45 -2.75 -4.04
N TRP A 190 13.52 -1.44 -4.29
CA TRP A 190 14.06 -0.46 -3.35
C TRP A 190 13.25 -0.44 -2.05
N LEU A 191 11.92 -0.44 -2.15
CA LEU A 191 11.02 -0.43 -0.99
C LEU A 191 11.19 -1.70 -0.13
N HIS A 192 11.19 -2.88 -0.76
CA HIS A 192 11.45 -4.13 -0.04
C HIS A 192 12.81 -4.11 0.65
N CYS A 193 13.86 -3.72 -0.08
CA CYS A 193 15.21 -3.68 0.45
C CYS A 193 15.30 -2.73 1.66
N PHE A 194 14.73 -1.52 1.54
CA PHE A 194 14.69 -0.54 2.62
C PHE A 194 14.00 -1.11 3.87
N ILE A 195 12.78 -1.66 3.71
CA ILE A 195 11.98 -2.14 4.84
C ILE A 195 12.63 -3.35 5.52
N PHE A 196 13.12 -4.34 4.77
CA PHE A 196 13.79 -5.49 5.38
C PHE A 196 15.11 -5.10 6.05
N LEU A 197 15.92 -4.24 5.43
CA LEU A 197 17.14 -3.74 6.07
C LEU A 197 16.84 -2.97 7.35
N LEU A 198 15.79 -2.15 7.36
CA LEU A 198 15.37 -1.41 8.55
C LEU A 198 14.87 -2.36 9.64
N ALA A 199 14.05 -3.35 9.29
CA ALA A 199 13.54 -4.35 10.23
C ALA A 199 14.67 -5.15 10.88
N PHE A 200 15.59 -5.69 10.08
CA PHE A 200 16.74 -6.42 10.62
C PHE A 200 17.73 -5.52 11.37
N PHE A 201 17.85 -4.25 11.00
CA PHE A 201 18.63 -3.28 11.77
C PHE A 201 18.02 -3.05 13.16
N ILE A 202 16.69 -2.90 13.24
CA ILE A 202 15.97 -2.76 14.52
C ILE A 202 16.15 -4.03 15.37
N ILE A 203 15.98 -5.21 14.78
CA ILE A 203 16.23 -6.51 15.47
C ILE A 203 17.66 -6.54 16.01
N GLU A 204 18.66 -6.19 15.19
CA GLU A 204 20.06 -6.14 15.61
C GLU A 204 20.28 -5.23 16.83
N LYS A 205 19.65 -4.04 16.86
CA LYS A 205 19.80 -3.10 17.98
C LYS A 205 19.08 -3.57 19.23
N ILE A 206 17.84 -4.05 19.11
CA ILE A 206 17.08 -4.58 20.24
C ILE A 206 17.79 -5.79 20.85
N SER A 207 18.24 -6.73 20.02
CA SER A 207 18.92 -7.95 20.48
C SER A 207 20.24 -7.67 21.19
N ARG A 208 20.96 -6.59 20.85
CA ARG A 208 22.16 -6.17 21.58
C ARG A 208 21.87 -5.63 22.98
N CYS A 209 20.66 -5.15 23.22
CA CYS A 209 20.21 -4.68 24.53
C CYS A 209 19.69 -5.82 25.44
N ILE A 210 19.44 -7.01 24.88
CA ILE A 210 18.87 -8.16 25.59
C ILE A 210 20.00 -9.17 25.88
N PRO A 211 20.42 -9.38 27.14
CA PRO A 211 21.59 -10.20 27.49
C PRO A 211 21.66 -11.60 26.85
N PRO A 212 20.59 -12.43 26.83
CA PRO A 212 20.65 -13.75 26.19
C PRO A 212 20.82 -13.68 24.67
N LEU A 213 20.32 -12.63 24.02
CA LEU A 213 20.39 -12.47 22.57
C LEU A 213 21.68 -11.79 22.10
N ARG A 214 22.32 -10.99 22.97
CA ARG A 214 23.51 -10.18 22.65
C ARG A 214 24.69 -11.01 22.14
N LYS A 215 24.87 -12.24 22.63
CA LYS A 215 25.95 -13.14 22.19
C LYS A 215 25.58 -14.00 20.98
N ASN A 216 24.30 -14.04 20.60
CA ASN A 216 23.82 -14.88 19.51
C ASN A 216 24.02 -14.17 18.16
N GLN A 217 24.86 -14.75 17.30
CA GLN A 217 25.20 -14.18 16.00
C GLN A 217 24.01 -14.10 15.04
N ILE A 218 23.02 -14.98 15.18
CA ILE A 218 21.80 -14.96 14.35
C ILE A 218 21.09 -13.61 14.50
N PHE A 219 21.06 -13.06 15.72
CA PHE A 219 20.36 -11.81 16.01
C PHE A 219 21.24 -10.56 15.95
N THR A 220 22.57 -10.70 15.87
CA THR A 220 23.50 -9.56 16.00
C THR A 220 24.42 -9.37 14.80
N SER A 221 24.44 -10.31 13.85
CA SER A 221 25.27 -10.28 12.65
C SER A 221 24.66 -9.37 11.58
N GLU A 222 25.28 -8.19 11.41
CA GLU A 222 24.96 -7.26 10.33
C GLU A 222 25.07 -7.90 8.94
N THR A 223 26.06 -8.77 8.73
CA THR A 223 26.30 -9.41 7.44
C THR A 223 25.17 -10.37 7.08
N LEU A 224 24.79 -11.24 8.02
CA LEU A 224 23.69 -12.19 7.84
C LEU A 224 22.38 -11.45 7.54
N HIS A 225 22.04 -10.48 8.39
CA HIS A 225 20.83 -9.67 8.26
C HIS A 225 20.73 -8.94 6.92
N THR A 226 21.82 -8.37 6.42
CA THR A 226 21.80 -7.65 5.14
C THR A 226 21.69 -8.61 3.97
N ILE A 227 22.37 -9.77 4.01
CA ILE A 227 22.21 -10.80 2.98
C ILE A 227 20.76 -11.30 2.97
N LEU A 228 20.19 -11.63 4.13
CA LEU A 228 18.79 -12.04 4.24
C LEU A 228 17.83 -10.97 3.72
N ALA A 229 18.06 -9.70 4.06
CA ALA A 229 17.23 -8.59 3.59
C ALA A 229 17.25 -8.45 2.06
N ILE A 230 18.43 -8.51 1.44
CA ILE A 230 18.58 -8.39 -0.01
C ILE A 230 17.98 -9.61 -0.71
N SER A 231 18.23 -10.82 -0.20
CA SER A 231 17.65 -12.04 -0.74
C SER A 231 16.13 -12.05 -0.66
N LEU A 232 15.55 -11.68 0.48
CA LEU A 232 14.09 -11.57 0.62
C LEU A 232 13.52 -10.49 -0.29
N ALA A 233 14.17 -9.32 -0.37
CA ALA A 233 13.73 -8.25 -1.27
C ALA A 233 13.72 -8.70 -2.72
N PHE A 234 14.77 -9.39 -3.17
CA PHE A 234 14.87 -9.94 -4.52
C PHE A 234 13.79 -11.00 -4.78
N LEU A 235 13.69 -12.01 -3.92
CA LEU A 235 12.76 -13.12 -4.08
C LEU A 235 11.30 -12.66 -4.11
N LEU A 236 10.92 -11.76 -3.20
CA LEU A 236 9.55 -11.25 -3.13
C LEU A 236 9.24 -10.29 -4.29
N THR A 237 10.19 -9.44 -4.69
CA THR A 237 10.00 -8.59 -5.89
C THR A 237 9.82 -9.47 -7.14
N LEU A 238 10.62 -10.52 -7.28
CA LEU A 238 10.52 -11.46 -8.40
C LEU A 238 9.19 -12.22 -8.39
N GLU A 239 8.79 -12.79 -7.25
CA GLU A 239 7.50 -13.47 -7.10
C GLU A 239 6.33 -12.55 -7.44
N GLY A 240 6.32 -11.34 -6.88
CA GLY A 240 5.24 -10.40 -7.11
C GLY A 240 5.19 -9.89 -8.55
N PHE A 241 6.34 -9.77 -9.22
CA PHE A 241 6.41 -9.42 -10.65
C PHE A 241 5.89 -10.56 -11.54
N ILE A 242 6.28 -11.81 -11.25
CA ILE A 242 5.79 -13.00 -11.96
C ILE A 242 4.27 -13.11 -11.80
N SER A 243 3.77 -12.99 -10.57
CA SER A 243 2.35 -13.01 -10.22
C SER A 243 1.56 -11.96 -11.00
N THR A 244 2.06 -10.71 -11.01
CA THR A 244 1.46 -9.59 -11.75
C THR A 244 1.41 -9.79 -13.26
N SER A 245 2.44 -10.43 -13.82
CA SER A 245 2.58 -10.63 -15.26
C SER A 245 1.57 -11.64 -15.82
N GLN A 246 0.97 -12.47 -14.97
CA GLN A 246 -0.07 -13.42 -15.37
C GLN A 246 -1.43 -12.73 -15.58
N ALA A 247 -2.31 -13.37 -16.36
CA ALA A 247 -3.67 -12.88 -16.54
C ALA A 247 -4.42 -12.82 -15.19
N PRO A 248 -5.33 -11.86 -14.98
CA PRO A 248 -6.12 -11.79 -13.76
C PRO A 248 -6.91 -13.09 -13.55
N THR A 249 -6.92 -13.56 -12.31
CA THR A 249 -7.68 -14.74 -11.91
C THR A 249 -9.16 -14.41 -11.79
N VAL A 250 -10.04 -15.31 -12.23
CA VAL A 250 -11.48 -15.15 -12.02
C VAL A 250 -11.87 -15.75 -10.68
N LYS A 251 -12.34 -14.91 -9.76
CA LYS A 251 -12.83 -15.31 -8.45
C LYS A 251 -14.35 -15.40 -8.44
N ASN A 252 -14.89 -16.60 -8.31
CA ASN A 252 -16.34 -16.80 -8.23
C ASN A 252 -16.83 -16.61 -6.79
N LEU A 253 -17.85 -15.78 -6.60
CA LEU A 253 -18.44 -15.49 -5.30
C LEU A 253 -19.97 -15.58 -5.38
N ASN A 254 -20.57 -16.34 -4.46
CA ASN A 254 -22.02 -16.31 -4.27
C ASN A 254 -22.32 -15.40 -3.07
N ILE A 255 -23.11 -14.34 -3.28
CA ILE A 255 -23.53 -13.42 -2.20
C ILE A 255 -25.02 -13.61 -1.95
N GLY A 256 -25.37 -13.94 -0.72
CA GLY A 256 -26.76 -14.06 -0.28
C GLY A 256 -27.40 -12.69 -0.04
N ILE A 257 -28.55 -12.42 -0.63
CA ILE A 257 -29.31 -11.18 -0.49
C ILE A 257 -30.74 -11.54 -0.05
N LYS A 258 -31.16 -11.03 1.13
CA LYS A 258 -32.43 -11.40 1.78
C LYS A 258 -33.64 -11.03 0.91
N ASN A 259 -33.67 -9.82 0.38
CA ASN A 259 -34.80 -9.28 -0.37
C ASN A 259 -34.62 -9.39 -1.90
N LEU A 260 -33.83 -10.37 -2.37
CA LEU A 260 -33.62 -10.58 -3.80
C LEU A 260 -34.89 -11.14 -4.46
N PRO A 261 -35.45 -10.46 -5.48
CA PRO A 261 -36.56 -11.01 -6.24
C PRO A 261 -36.17 -12.32 -6.91
N LYS A 262 -37.12 -13.26 -7.07
CA LYS A 262 -36.82 -14.62 -7.58
C LYS A 262 -36.22 -14.57 -8.98
N GLU A 263 -36.66 -13.60 -9.77
CA GLU A 263 -36.27 -13.37 -11.16
C GLU A 263 -34.79 -12.98 -11.28
N PHE A 264 -34.23 -12.38 -10.22
CA PHE A 264 -32.82 -11.98 -10.13
C PHE A 264 -31.95 -12.98 -9.36
N ASN A 265 -32.49 -14.13 -8.95
CA ASN A 265 -31.67 -15.19 -8.37
C ASN A 265 -30.70 -15.74 -9.43
N GLY A 266 -29.40 -15.67 -9.14
CA GLY A 266 -28.33 -15.99 -10.09
C GLY A 266 -27.88 -14.82 -10.95
N PHE A 267 -28.42 -13.61 -10.76
CA PHE A 267 -27.95 -12.41 -11.46
C PHE A 267 -26.44 -12.22 -11.22
N SER A 268 -25.71 -12.04 -12.31
CA SER A 268 -24.26 -12.12 -12.35
C SER A 268 -23.61 -10.76 -12.60
N ILE A 269 -22.59 -10.44 -11.81
CA ILE A 269 -21.88 -9.16 -11.86
C ILE A 269 -20.40 -9.47 -12.04
N ALA A 270 -19.82 -9.02 -13.15
CA ALA A 270 -18.37 -8.96 -13.30
C ALA A 270 -17.86 -7.68 -12.62
N LEU A 271 -17.33 -7.82 -11.41
CA LEU A 271 -16.70 -6.74 -10.66
C LEU A 271 -15.22 -6.64 -11.04
N VAL A 272 -14.84 -5.45 -11.49
CA VAL A 272 -13.47 -5.05 -11.83
C VAL A 272 -13.18 -3.76 -11.07
N SER A 273 -11.98 -3.62 -10.52
CA SER A 273 -11.52 -2.38 -9.89
C SER A 273 -10.03 -2.19 -10.17
N ASP A 274 -9.53 -0.96 -10.03
CA ASP A 274 -8.10 -0.67 -10.03
C ASP A 274 -7.40 -1.15 -11.32
N ILE A 275 -7.91 -0.71 -12.47
CA ILE A 275 -7.33 -1.03 -13.79
C ILE A 275 -6.01 -0.28 -13.97
N HIS A 276 -5.94 0.97 -13.51
CA HIS A 276 -4.76 1.85 -13.59
C HIS A 276 -4.13 1.90 -14.99
N VAL A 277 -4.94 2.11 -16.03
CA VAL A 277 -4.42 2.36 -17.38
C VAL A 277 -3.47 3.54 -17.30
N GLY A 278 -2.20 3.32 -17.62
CA GLY A 278 -1.15 4.26 -17.24
C GLY A 278 0.22 3.88 -17.81
N PRO A 279 1.32 4.35 -17.22
CA PRO A 279 2.68 4.12 -17.74
C PRO A 279 3.09 2.65 -17.84
N THR A 280 2.52 1.77 -16.99
CA THR A 280 2.90 0.36 -16.91
C THR A 280 1.77 -0.60 -17.29
N VAL A 281 0.56 -0.11 -17.50
CA VAL A 281 -0.61 -0.89 -17.95
C VAL A 281 -0.95 -0.48 -19.37
N ASN A 282 -0.67 -1.40 -20.30
CA ASN A 282 -0.72 -1.16 -21.74
C ASN A 282 -2.00 -1.70 -22.39
N ILE A 283 -2.19 -1.48 -23.69
CA ILE A 283 -3.42 -1.87 -24.40
C ILE A 283 -3.68 -3.38 -24.33
N LYS A 284 -2.61 -4.19 -24.47
CA LYS A 284 -2.68 -5.66 -24.41
C LYS A 284 -3.19 -6.16 -23.06
N ARG A 285 -2.81 -5.48 -21.97
CA ARG A 285 -3.30 -5.81 -20.63
C ARG A 285 -4.81 -5.55 -20.53
N VAL A 286 -5.27 -4.42 -21.06
CA VAL A 286 -6.70 -4.06 -21.07
C VAL A 286 -7.50 -5.01 -21.96
N GLU A 287 -6.99 -5.37 -23.14
CA GLU A 287 -7.58 -6.40 -24.02
C GLU A 287 -7.76 -7.73 -23.26
N LYS A 288 -6.74 -8.15 -22.50
CA LYS A 288 -6.82 -9.39 -21.74
C LYS A 288 -7.88 -9.37 -20.64
N ILE A 289 -8.04 -8.22 -19.99
CA ILE A 289 -9.10 -7.99 -18.99
C ILE A 289 -10.47 -8.13 -19.65
N VAL A 290 -10.68 -7.46 -20.80
CA VAL A 290 -11.93 -7.50 -21.55
C VAL A 290 -12.24 -8.91 -22.06
N GLU A 291 -11.26 -9.62 -22.62
CA GLU A 291 -11.41 -11.03 -23.00
C GLU A 291 -11.86 -11.91 -21.83
N THR A 292 -11.27 -11.70 -20.66
CA THR A 292 -11.57 -12.48 -19.45
C THR A 292 -12.99 -12.20 -18.97
N ILE A 293 -13.42 -10.93 -19.00
CA ILE A 293 -14.78 -10.53 -18.62
C ILE A 293 -15.81 -11.09 -19.58
N ASN A 294 -15.59 -10.92 -20.89
CA ASN A 294 -16.54 -11.36 -21.90
C ASN A 294 -16.76 -12.89 -21.88
N LYS A 295 -15.74 -13.68 -21.51
CA LYS A 295 -15.87 -15.13 -21.32
C LYS A 295 -16.78 -15.53 -20.16
N MET A 296 -17.04 -14.64 -19.21
CA MET A 296 -17.95 -14.90 -18.09
C MET A 296 -19.42 -14.67 -18.45
N GLU A 297 -19.69 -13.99 -19.58
CA GLU A 297 -21.03 -13.60 -20.04
C GLU A 297 -21.91 -12.98 -18.93
N PRO A 298 -21.44 -11.94 -18.23
CA PRO A 298 -22.13 -11.41 -17.06
C PRO A 298 -23.42 -10.65 -17.43
N ASP A 299 -24.37 -10.59 -16.49
CA ASP A 299 -25.55 -9.74 -16.65
C ASP A 299 -25.16 -8.25 -16.67
N ILE A 300 -24.21 -7.83 -15.81
CA ILE A 300 -23.59 -6.51 -15.86
C ILE A 300 -22.09 -6.58 -15.61
N THR A 301 -21.35 -5.61 -16.16
CA THR A 301 -19.96 -5.35 -15.77
C THR A 301 -19.92 -4.07 -14.93
N THR A 302 -19.24 -4.11 -13.79
CA THR A 302 -19.03 -2.93 -12.95
C THR A 302 -17.53 -2.66 -12.82
N ILE A 303 -17.12 -1.45 -13.20
CA ILE A 303 -15.79 -0.91 -12.95
C ILE A 303 -15.88 0.01 -11.74
N VAL A 304 -15.22 -0.36 -10.65
CA VAL A 304 -15.30 0.32 -9.36
C VAL A 304 -14.00 1.08 -9.13
N GLY A 305 -13.91 2.22 -9.80
CA GLY A 305 -12.87 3.24 -9.69
C GLY A 305 -11.46 2.83 -10.12
N ASP A 306 -10.59 3.84 -10.11
CA ASP A 306 -9.18 3.80 -10.48
C ASP A 306 -8.98 3.11 -11.84
N LEU A 307 -9.67 3.65 -12.84
CA LEU A 307 -9.58 3.16 -14.22
C LEU A 307 -8.28 3.65 -14.86
N VAL A 308 -7.84 4.88 -14.57
CA VAL A 308 -6.75 5.58 -15.28
C VAL A 308 -5.78 6.32 -14.35
N ASP A 309 -4.50 6.35 -14.77
CA ASP A 309 -3.38 7.04 -14.10
C ASP A 309 -2.69 8.05 -15.03
N GLY A 310 -3.46 8.95 -15.65
CA GLY A 310 -2.90 9.93 -16.58
C GLY A 310 -3.93 10.80 -17.29
N TYR A 311 -3.50 11.55 -18.29
CA TYR A 311 -4.37 12.43 -19.11
C TYR A 311 -4.96 11.67 -20.31
N VAL A 312 -6.20 11.98 -20.68
CA VAL A 312 -6.93 11.35 -21.80
C VAL A 312 -6.11 11.39 -23.09
N GLU A 313 -5.51 12.54 -23.41
CA GLU A 313 -4.71 12.75 -24.62
C GLU A 313 -3.61 11.69 -24.81
N TYR A 314 -2.99 11.27 -23.70
CA TYR A 314 -1.81 10.40 -23.74
C TYR A 314 -2.15 8.93 -23.56
N ILE A 315 -3.08 8.61 -22.66
CA ILE A 315 -3.37 7.22 -22.28
C ILE A 315 -4.77 6.76 -22.68
N GLY A 316 -5.65 7.63 -23.15
CA GLY A 316 -7.02 7.26 -23.57
C GLY A 316 -7.04 6.15 -24.62
N LYS A 317 -6.10 6.17 -25.59
CA LYS A 317 -5.96 5.10 -26.59
C LYS A 317 -5.73 3.71 -25.97
N ARG A 318 -5.04 3.62 -24.83
CA ARG A 318 -4.78 2.36 -24.12
C ARG A 318 -6.03 1.80 -23.45
N ALA A 319 -6.98 2.66 -23.08
CA ALA A 319 -8.25 2.28 -22.48
C ALA A 319 -9.32 1.87 -23.50
N LYS A 320 -9.14 2.18 -24.80
CA LYS A 320 -10.11 1.87 -25.87
C LYS A 320 -10.61 0.42 -25.93
N PRO A 321 -9.82 -0.63 -25.61
CA PRO A 321 -10.35 -1.99 -25.60
C PRO A 321 -11.56 -2.18 -24.68
N LEU A 322 -11.73 -1.36 -23.63
CA LEU A 322 -12.91 -1.41 -22.75
C LEU A 322 -14.23 -1.18 -23.48
N LYS A 323 -14.22 -0.53 -24.65
CA LYS A 323 -15.40 -0.40 -25.53
C LYS A 323 -15.98 -1.76 -25.95
N ASN A 324 -15.15 -2.80 -25.96
CA ASN A 324 -15.53 -4.15 -26.36
C ASN A 324 -16.10 -5.00 -25.22
N LEU A 325 -16.32 -4.42 -24.02
CA LEU A 325 -16.99 -5.11 -22.93
C LEU A 325 -18.43 -5.47 -23.32
N LYS A 326 -18.79 -6.73 -23.09
CA LYS A 326 -20.11 -7.28 -23.38
C LYS A 326 -20.76 -7.76 -22.09
N SER A 327 -21.98 -7.29 -21.86
CA SER A 327 -22.84 -7.73 -20.77
C SER A 327 -24.30 -7.56 -21.20
N ARG A 328 -25.22 -8.21 -20.49
CA ARG A 328 -26.65 -8.22 -20.87
C ARG A 328 -27.35 -6.87 -20.66
N TYR A 329 -27.07 -6.20 -19.54
CA TYR A 329 -27.75 -4.97 -19.12
C TYR A 329 -26.83 -3.74 -19.14
N GLY A 330 -25.56 -3.89 -19.52
CA GLY A 330 -24.64 -2.78 -19.73
C GLY A 330 -23.40 -2.80 -18.83
N ASN A 331 -22.50 -1.86 -19.11
CA ASN A 331 -21.23 -1.69 -18.42
C ASN A 331 -21.26 -0.36 -17.66
N PHE A 332 -20.99 -0.42 -16.36
CA PHE A 332 -21.15 0.71 -15.45
C PHE A 332 -19.81 1.04 -14.80
N VAL A 333 -19.54 2.33 -14.60
CA VAL A 333 -18.34 2.79 -13.90
C VAL A 333 -18.69 3.78 -12.80
N ALA A 334 -18.15 3.55 -11.60
CA ALA A 334 -18.03 4.57 -10.56
C ALA A 334 -16.58 5.03 -10.52
N LEU A 335 -16.36 6.33 -10.32
CA LEU A 335 -15.01 6.90 -10.32
C LEU A 335 -14.28 6.63 -9.00
N GLY A 336 -12.98 6.36 -9.08
CA GLY A 336 -12.06 6.28 -7.96
C GLY A 336 -11.25 7.54 -7.80
N ASN A 337 -10.36 7.58 -6.81
CA ASN A 337 -9.56 8.79 -6.56
C ASN A 337 -8.63 9.11 -7.72
N HIS A 338 -8.00 8.11 -8.35
CA HIS A 338 -7.06 8.33 -9.46
C HIS A 338 -7.69 8.98 -10.67
N ASP A 339 -8.97 8.67 -10.94
CA ASP A 339 -9.73 9.27 -12.04
C ASP A 339 -9.88 10.81 -11.87
N TYR A 340 -9.75 11.34 -10.65
CA TYR A 340 -9.77 12.79 -10.35
C TYR A 340 -8.37 13.42 -10.23
N LEU A 341 -7.28 12.64 -10.21
CA LEU A 341 -5.94 13.17 -9.88
C LEU A 341 -5.22 13.82 -11.07
N HIS A 342 -5.43 13.33 -12.29
CA HIS A 342 -4.54 13.68 -13.40
C HIS A 342 -5.07 14.81 -14.29
N GLU A 343 -6.38 14.94 -14.46
CA GLU A 343 -6.99 15.87 -15.41
C GLU A 343 -8.19 16.60 -14.78
N ASN A 344 -8.78 17.54 -15.52
CA ASN A 344 -10.19 17.85 -15.31
C ASN A 344 -10.99 16.56 -15.53
N VAL A 345 -11.58 16.04 -14.44
CA VAL A 345 -12.33 14.79 -14.43
C VAL A 345 -13.41 14.72 -15.52
N GLU A 346 -13.96 15.86 -15.94
CA GLU A 346 -14.96 15.92 -17.02
C GLU A 346 -14.44 15.37 -18.35
N GLN A 347 -13.13 15.49 -18.64
CA GLN A 347 -12.56 14.90 -19.85
C GLN A 347 -12.59 13.37 -19.79
N TRP A 348 -12.24 12.78 -18.65
CA TRP A 348 -12.34 11.33 -18.45
C TRP A 348 -13.79 10.86 -18.44
N ILE A 349 -14.71 11.58 -17.79
CA ILE A 349 -16.14 11.29 -17.80
C ILE A 349 -16.66 11.26 -19.24
N ASN A 350 -16.32 12.26 -20.05
CA ASN A 350 -16.73 12.34 -21.45
C ASN A 350 -16.11 11.22 -22.28
N PHE A 351 -14.83 10.90 -22.07
CA PHE A 351 -14.18 9.79 -22.76
C PHE A 351 -14.81 8.43 -22.41
N PHE A 352 -15.12 8.18 -21.12
CA PHE A 352 -15.77 6.95 -20.69
C PHE A 352 -17.16 6.79 -21.31
N LYS A 353 -17.94 7.88 -21.39
CA LYS A 353 -19.27 7.87 -22.01
C LYS A 353 -19.20 7.69 -23.53
N ASN A 354 -18.45 8.57 -24.20
CA ASN A 354 -18.54 8.75 -25.65
C ASN A 354 -17.63 7.77 -26.42
N ASP A 355 -16.42 7.53 -25.93
CA ASP A 355 -15.44 6.69 -26.60
C ASP A 355 -15.50 5.22 -26.15
N LEU A 356 -15.80 4.98 -24.87
CA LEU A 356 -15.82 3.63 -24.28
C LEU A 356 -17.23 3.04 -24.10
N ASN A 357 -18.30 3.81 -24.34
CA ASN A 357 -19.69 3.39 -24.16
C ASN A 357 -19.97 2.83 -22.74
N LEU A 358 -19.40 3.48 -21.72
CA LEU A 358 -19.62 3.14 -20.31
C LEU A 358 -20.67 4.07 -19.70
N THR A 359 -21.58 3.51 -18.91
CA THR A 359 -22.49 4.31 -18.09
C THR A 359 -21.78 4.78 -16.82
N VAL A 360 -21.42 6.05 -16.77
CA VAL A 360 -20.76 6.65 -15.61
C VAL A 360 -21.80 7.02 -14.54
N LEU A 361 -21.67 6.43 -13.35
CA LEU A 361 -22.58 6.65 -12.22
C LEU A 361 -22.03 7.76 -11.30
N LEU A 362 -22.47 8.99 -11.52
CA LEU A 362 -22.06 10.18 -10.74
C LEU A 362 -23.15 10.52 -9.72
N ASN A 363 -23.07 9.92 -8.53
CA ASN A 363 -24.14 9.98 -7.52
C ASN A 363 -25.51 9.71 -8.15
N SER A 364 -25.63 8.59 -8.87
CA SER A 364 -26.82 8.23 -9.63
C SER A 364 -27.09 6.73 -9.56
N GLY A 365 -28.36 6.35 -9.75
CA GLY A 365 -28.81 4.96 -9.79
C GLY A 365 -29.52 4.60 -11.08
N VAL A 366 -29.37 3.34 -11.49
CA VAL A 366 -30.02 2.69 -12.64
C VAL A 366 -30.81 1.49 -12.14
N ILE A 367 -32.03 1.33 -12.63
CA ILE A 367 -32.92 0.24 -12.26
C ILE A 367 -32.93 -0.80 -13.38
N PHE A 368 -32.70 -2.06 -13.03
CA PHE A 368 -32.90 -3.19 -13.93
C PHE A 368 -34.27 -3.80 -13.66
N ASN A 369 -35.04 -3.99 -14.73
CA ASN A 369 -36.36 -4.60 -14.67
C ASN A 369 -36.29 -6.02 -15.26
N LYS A 370 -36.96 -6.97 -14.60
CA LYS A 370 -37.19 -8.30 -15.13
C LYS A 370 -38.57 -8.76 -14.69
N MET A 371 -39.51 -8.83 -15.64
CA MET A 371 -40.95 -8.94 -15.34
C MET A 371 -41.37 -7.79 -14.41
N ASP A 372 -42.11 -8.08 -13.34
CA ASP A 372 -42.56 -7.09 -12.34
C ASP A 372 -41.53 -6.83 -11.22
N SER A 373 -40.33 -7.41 -11.33
CA SER A 373 -39.27 -7.31 -10.33
C SER A 373 -38.19 -6.31 -10.73
N GLN A 374 -37.60 -5.66 -9.71
CA GLN A 374 -36.60 -4.62 -9.89
C GLN A 374 -35.41 -4.80 -8.94
N ILE A 375 -34.22 -4.48 -9.43
CA ILE A 375 -33.04 -4.23 -8.60
C ILE A 375 -32.41 -2.88 -9.01
N CYS A 376 -31.77 -2.19 -8.07
CA CYS A 376 -31.08 -0.93 -8.32
C CYS A 376 -29.56 -1.12 -8.27
N LEU A 377 -28.85 -0.56 -9.24
CA LEU A 377 -27.42 -0.33 -9.18
C LEU A 377 -27.18 1.17 -9.03
N ALA A 378 -26.55 1.57 -7.93
CA ALA A 378 -26.17 2.96 -7.67
C ALA A 378 -24.64 3.12 -7.66
N GLY A 379 -24.16 4.32 -7.96
CA GLY A 379 -22.75 4.68 -7.78
C GLY A 379 -22.63 6.04 -7.10
N VAL A 380 -21.71 6.15 -6.15
CA VAL A 380 -21.35 7.43 -5.50
C VAL A 380 -20.00 7.91 -6.02
N GLU A 381 -19.82 9.23 -6.03
CA GLU A 381 -18.51 9.81 -6.33
C GLU A 381 -17.52 9.56 -5.20
N ASP A 382 -16.23 9.59 -5.52
CA ASP A 382 -15.17 9.31 -4.56
C ASP A 382 -15.13 10.38 -3.44
N TYR A 383 -14.92 9.95 -2.19
CA TYR A 383 -14.94 10.88 -1.04
C TYR A 383 -13.77 11.86 -1.03
N ILE A 384 -12.69 11.60 -1.78
CA ILE A 384 -11.53 12.48 -1.87
C ILE A 384 -11.91 13.82 -2.51
N THR A 385 -12.96 13.84 -3.34
CA THR A 385 -13.48 15.04 -4.04
C THR A 385 -13.76 16.20 -3.08
N GLU A 386 -14.28 15.91 -1.87
CA GLU A 386 -14.52 16.90 -0.81
C GLU A 386 -13.21 17.57 -0.35
N SER A 387 -12.17 16.77 -0.11
CA SER A 387 -10.87 17.25 0.40
C SER A 387 -10.05 17.98 -0.66
N MET A 388 -10.25 17.61 -1.94
CA MET A 388 -9.66 18.27 -3.09
C MET A 388 -10.47 19.47 -3.58
N ARG A 389 -11.71 19.66 -3.07
CA ARG A 389 -12.64 20.72 -3.47
C ARG A 389 -12.90 20.72 -4.99
N VAL A 390 -13.10 19.54 -5.57
CA VAL A 390 -13.43 19.42 -7.00
C VAL A 390 -14.81 20.01 -7.24
N ALA A 391 -14.88 21.07 -8.05
CA ALA A 391 -16.11 21.84 -8.23
C ALA A 391 -17.23 20.95 -8.83
N GLY A 392 -18.38 20.88 -8.16
CA GLY A 392 -19.53 20.09 -8.61
C GLY A 392 -19.51 18.60 -8.23
N HIS A 393 -18.40 18.10 -7.69
CA HIS A 393 -18.25 16.69 -7.30
C HIS A 393 -18.17 16.56 -5.77
N ARG A 394 -18.94 15.61 -5.22
CA ARG A 394 -18.88 15.25 -3.79
C ARG A 394 -19.50 13.88 -3.58
N LEU A 395 -19.11 13.16 -2.54
CA LEU A 395 -19.82 11.94 -2.16
C LEU A 395 -21.26 12.29 -1.71
N ASP A 396 -22.26 11.83 -2.46
CA ASP A 396 -23.68 12.10 -2.16
C ASP A 396 -24.55 10.84 -2.32
N PRO A 397 -24.66 10.04 -1.24
CA PRO A 397 -25.45 8.81 -1.24
C PRO A 397 -26.96 9.07 -1.37
N GLU A 398 -27.46 10.21 -0.89
CA GLU A 398 -28.87 10.56 -0.99
C GLU A 398 -29.27 10.77 -2.46
N LYS A 399 -28.45 11.52 -3.20
CA LYS A 399 -28.62 11.72 -4.64
C LYS A 399 -28.48 10.41 -5.41
N ALA A 400 -27.48 9.59 -5.07
CA ALA A 400 -27.26 8.29 -5.71
C ALA A 400 -28.44 7.33 -5.58
N LEU A 401 -29.07 7.33 -4.40
CA LEU A 401 -30.16 6.41 -4.06
C LEU A 401 -31.54 7.00 -4.32
N LYS A 402 -31.65 8.25 -4.81
CA LYS A 402 -32.92 8.97 -4.98
C LYS A 402 -33.95 8.14 -5.73
N ASN A 403 -33.55 7.56 -6.87
CA ASN A 403 -34.42 6.78 -7.75
C ASN A 403 -34.49 5.29 -7.37
N CYS A 404 -33.64 4.79 -6.48
CA CYS A 404 -33.69 3.39 -6.06
C CYS A 404 -34.95 3.12 -5.21
N PRO A 405 -35.68 2.02 -5.47
CA PRO A 405 -36.84 1.63 -4.67
C PRO A 405 -36.46 1.46 -3.20
N LYS A 406 -37.27 2.04 -2.30
CA LYS A 406 -36.95 2.08 -0.85
C LYS A 406 -36.80 0.67 -0.24
N ASN A 407 -37.57 -0.30 -0.73
CA ASN A 407 -37.58 -1.69 -0.27
C ASN A 407 -37.06 -2.66 -1.35
N GLY A 408 -36.40 -2.15 -2.40
CA GLY A 408 -35.84 -2.97 -3.47
C GLY A 408 -34.40 -3.39 -3.17
N THR A 409 -33.95 -4.47 -3.82
CA THR A 409 -32.54 -4.86 -3.73
C THR A 409 -31.66 -3.77 -4.34
N THR A 410 -30.71 -3.26 -3.57
CA THR A 410 -29.80 -2.17 -3.99
C THR A 410 -28.35 -2.58 -3.84
N ILE A 411 -27.61 -2.42 -4.94
CA ILE A 411 -26.16 -2.64 -5.02
C ILE A 411 -25.52 -1.28 -5.27
N LEU A 412 -24.53 -0.92 -4.47
CA LEU A 412 -23.89 0.40 -4.53
C LEU A 412 -22.39 0.27 -4.82
N LEU A 413 -21.92 1.01 -5.81
CA LEU A 413 -20.51 1.12 -6.15
C LEU A 413 -19.93 2.30 -5.37
N SER A 414 -18.93 2.03 -4.54
CA SER A 414 -18.13 3.05 -3.84
C SER A 414 -16.68 2.61 -3.86
N HIS A 415 -15.84 3.34 -4.60
CA HIS A 415 -14.49 2.89 -4.89
C HIS A 415 -13.66 2.56 -3.64
N GLN A 416 -13.56 3.50 -2.70
CA GLN A 416 -12.75 3.31 -1.49
C GLN A 416 -13.56 2.77 -0.30
N PRO A 417 -12.99 1.88 0.54
CA PRO A 417 -13.59 1.48 1.82
C PRO A 417 -13.93 2.64 2.76
N ASN A 418 -13.13 3.71 2.74
CA ASN A 418 -13.42 4.93 3.50
C ASN A 418 -14.69 5.66 3.01
N GLY A 419 -14.93 5.65 1.69
CA GLY A 419 -16.18 6.12 1.09
C GLY A 419 -17.37 5.24 1.47
N ALA A 420 -17.21 3.92 1.38
CA ALA A 420 -18.22 2.96 1.83
C ALA A 420 -18.60 3.16 3.31
N ALA A 421 -17.63 3.39 4.19
CA ALA A 421 -17.90 3.70 5.60
C ALA A 421 -18.66 5.02 5.81
N LYS A 422 -18.43 6.04 4.98
CA LYS A 422 -19.25 7.27 4.97
C LYS A 422 -20.68 6.99 4.51
N VAL A 423 -20.85 6.17 3.45
CA VAL A 423 -22.17 5.75 2.95
C VAL A 423 -22.95 5.04 4.06
N LEU A 424 -22.38 4.01 4.67
CA LEU A 424 -23.03 3.22 5.75
C LEU A 424 -23.54 4.13 6.88
N LYS A 425 -22.73 5.09 7.33
CA LYS A 425 -23.11 6.05 8.38
C LYS A 425 -24.23 7.01 7.96
N SER A 426 -24.44 7.22 6.66
CA SER A 426 -25.49 8.10 6.13
C SER A 426 -26.83 7.39 5.93
N LEU A 427 -26.84 6.07 5.66
CA LEU A 427 -28.04 5.31 5.31
C LEU A 427 -29.21 5.48 6.30
N PRO A 428 -29.00 5.41 7.63
CA PRO A 428 -30.10 5.61 8.59
C PRO A 428 -30.68 7.03 8.53
N LYS A 429 -29.84 8.04 8.25
CA LYS A 429 -30.27 9.46 8.20
C LYS A 429 -31.09 9.78 6.96
N ILE A 430 -30.79 9.13 5.84
CA ILE A 430 -31.48 9.34 4.56
C ILE A 430 -32.62 8.34 4.32
N ASN A 431 -32.91 7.46 5.29
CA ASN A 431 -33.98 6.46 5.24
C ASN A 431 -33.94 5.58 3.97
N LYS A 432 -32.73 5.12 3.61
CA LYS A 432 -32.45 4.22 2.50
C LYS A 432 -31.72 2.97 2.98
N HIS A 433 -31.91 1.87 2.25
CA HIS A 433 -31.25 0.59 2.48
C HIS A 433 -30.32 0.25 1.31
N VAL A 434 -29.20 -0.40 1.60
CA VAL A 434 -28.26 -0.93 0.59
C VAL A 434 -27.88 -2.34 1.03
N ASP A 435 -28.08 -3.31 0.15
CA ASP A 435 -27.81 -4.72 0.47
C ASP A 435 -26.34 -5.08 0.27
N LEU A 436 -25.69 -4.49 -0.74
CA LEU A 436 -24.32 -4.79 -1.11
C LEU A 436 -23.57 -3.54 -1.60
N ILE A 437 -22.44 -3.25 -0.96
CA ILE A 437 -21.47 -2.26 -1.44
C ILE A 437 -20.29 -2.98 -2.09
N LEU A 438 -19.91 -2.56 -3.29
CA LEU A 438 -18.72 -3.04 -4.00
C LEU A 438 -17.65 -1.96 -4.00
N SER A 439 -16.43 -2.34 -3.62
CA SER A 439 -15.25 -1.46 -3.46
C SER A 439 -13.98 -2.11 -4.01
N GLY A 440 -12.96 -1.28 -4.26
CA GLY A 440 -11.58 -1.65 -4.63
C GLY A 440 -10.57 -0.91 -3.75
N HIS A 441 -9.62 -0.21 -4.38
CA HIS A 441 -8.66 0.75 -3.80
C HIS A 441 -7.53 0.16 -2.94
N THR A 442 -7.81 -0.87 -2.14
CA THR A 442 -6.82 -1.37 -1.17
C THR A 442 -5.72 -2.19 -1.83
N HIS A 443 -5.95 -2.68 -3.06
CA HIS A 443 -5.14 -3.69 -3.73
C HIS A 443 -4.85 -4.95 -2.89
N ALA A 444 -5.68 -5.23 -1.86
CA ALA A 444 -5.38 -6.18 -0.79
C ALA A 444 -3.98 -6.00 -0.19
N GLY A 445 -3.48 -4.77 -0.14
CA GLY A 445 -2.17 -4.44 0.40
C GLY A 445 -0.98 -4.71 -0.51
N GLN A 446 -1.18 -5.19 -1.75
CA GLN A 446 -0.24 -5.39 -2.87
C GLN A 446 1.12 -6.09 -2.56
N MET A 447 1.91 -5.57 -1.61
CA MET A 447 3.17 -6.12 -1.12
C MET A 447 3.09 -6.37 0.38
N PHE A 448 3.75 -7.42 0.89
CA PHE A 448 3.77 -7.70 2.34
C PHE A 448 4.26 -6.53 3.19
N VAL A 449 5.17 -5.71 2.64
CA VAL A 449 5.72 -4.53 3.33
C VAL A 449 4.73 -3.36 3.42
N THR A 450 3.70 -3.31 2.56
CA THR A 450 2.66 -2.27 2.56
C THR A 450 1.31 -2.75 3.10
N ALA A 451 1.09 -4.07 3.15
CA ALA A 451 -0.17 -4.65 3.63
C ALA A 451 -0.57 -4.21 5.05
N PRO A 452 0.33 -4.13 6.07
CA PRO A 452 -0.04 -3.65 7.39
C PRO A 452 -0.54 -2.19 7.38
N ILE A 453 0.12 -1.31 6.63
CA ILE A 453 -0.28 0.10 6.51
C ILE A 453 -1.67 0.19 5.90
N THR A 454 -1.90 -0.57 4.83
CA THR A 454 -3.19 -0.62 4.12
C THR A 454 -4.31 -1.13 5.03
N TYR A 455 -4.04 -2.20 5.79
CA TYR A 455 -4.98 -2.81 6.73
C TYR A 455 -5.41 -1.82 7.83
N PHE A 456 -4.47 -1.08 8.42
CA PHE A 456 -4.79 -0.13 9.49
C PHE A 456 -5.36 1.20 9.00
N SER A 457 -5.16 1.54 7.72
CA SER A 457 -5.63 2.81 7.14
C SER A 457 -7.04 2.72 6.55
N ASN A 458 -7.64 1.53 6.48
CA ASN A 458 -8.95 1.30 5.87
C ASN A 458 -9.88 0.53 6.82
N PRO A 459 -11.18 0.88 6.86
CA PRO A 459 -12.16 0.17 7.68
C PRO A 459 -12.42 -1.25 7.19
N PHE A 460 -12.24 -1.50 5.89
CA PHE A 460 -12.38 -2.80 5.25
C PHE A 460 -11.15 -3.03 4.37
N PHE A 461 -10.49 -4.18 4.50
CA PHE A 461 -9.21 -4.44 3.86
C PHE A 461 -9.35 -5.22 2.56
N TYR A 462 -9.87 -6.44 2.61
CA TYR A 462 -10.05 -7.32 1.45
C TYR A 462 -11.09 -8.40 1.76
N GLY A 463 -11.97 -8.70 0.82
CA GLY A 463 -12.97 -9.75 0.94
C GLY A 463 -14.36 -9.24 1.33
N LEU A 464 -15.22 -10.18 1.77
CA LEU A 464 -16.61 -9.93 2.10
C LEU A 464 -16.77 -9.64 3.60
N TYR A 465 -17.43 -8.53 3.91
CA TYR A 465 -17.77 -8.07 5.25
C TYR A 465 -19.28 -7.93 5.38
N TYR A 466 -19.77 -8.00 6.60
CA TYR A 466 -21.16 -7.73 6.95
C TYR A 466 -21.22 -6.64 8.03
N TYR A 467 -21.97 -5.58 7.75
CA TYR A 467 -22.16 -4.45 8.64
C TYR A 467 -23.57 -4.50 9.23
N SER A 468 -23.66 -4.96 10.48
CA SER A 468 -24.93 -5.30 11.12
C SER A 468 -25.84 -4.10 11.40
N GLU A 469 -25.29 -2.90 11.59
CA GLU A 469 -26.11 -1.71 11.93
C GLU A 469 -27.02 -1.27 10.78
N THR A 470 -26.68 -1.61 9.54
CA THR A 470 -27.48 -1.30 8.35
C THR A 470 -27.88 -2.53 7.54
N ASP A 471 -27.62 -3.74 8.05
CA ASP A 471 -27.84 -5.01 7.35
C ASP A 471 -27.22 -5.01 5.93
N THR A 472 -26.01 -4.46 5.80
CA THR A 472 -25.33 -4.26 4.52
C THR A 472 -24.10 -5.15 4.40
N GLN A 473 -23.91 -5.80 3.26
CA GLN A 473 -22.66 -6.48 2.93
C GLN A 473 -21.71 -5.54 2.18
N ILE A 474 -20.40 -5.71 2.38
CA ILE A 474 -19.37 -4.93 1.69
C ILE A 474 -18.36 -5.91 1.12
N TYR A 475 -18.11 -5.84 -0.19
CA TYR A 475 -17.04 -6.59 -0.82
C TYR A 475 -15.93 -5.67 -1.28
N VAL A 476 -14.71 -5.91 -0.80
CA VAL A 476 -13.51 -5.19 -1.23
C VAL A 476 -12.67 -6.11 -2.12
N SER A 477 -12.59 -5.74 -3.40
CA SER A 477 -11.75 -6.38 -4.41
C SER A 477 -10.28 -6.09 -4.15
N SER A 478 -9.41 -7.04 -4.49
CA SER A 478 -7.97 -6.81 -4.52
C SER A 478 -7.53 -6.04 -5.76
N GLY A 479 -8.42 -5.79 -6.73
CA GLY A 479 -8.10 -5.08 -7.97
C GLY A 479 -7.54 -5.97 -9.07
N VAL A 480 -7.81 -5.59 -10.32
CA VAL A 480 -7.41 -6.35 -11.51
C VAL A 480 -5.93 -6.14 -11.87
N ASN A 481 -5.34 -5.04 -11.39
CA ASN A 481 -3.91 -4.74 -11.49
C ASN A 481 -3.37 -4.25 -10.12
N TYR A 482 -2.43 -3.33 -10.19
CA TYR A 482 -1.56 -2.82 -9.14
C TYR A 482 -1.44 -1.31 -9.29
N TRP A 483 -1.07 -0.62 -8.22
CA TRP A 483 -0.70 0.79 -8.26
C TRP A 483 0.82 0.96 -8.13
N GLY A 484 1.40 1.74 -9.04
CA GLY A 484 2.84 1.99 -9.09
C GLY A 484 3.67 0.75 -9.47
N PRO A 485 4.48 0.17 -8.56
CA PRO A 485 5.29 -1.02 -8.86
C PRO A 485 4.44 -2.20 -9.38
N PRO A 486 4.82 -2.85 -10.50
CA PRO A 486 4.15 -4.05 -11.02
C PRO A 486 4.48 -5.29 -10.18
N ILE A 487 4.15 -5.24 -8.89
CA ILE A 487 4.48 -6.25 -7.89
C ILE A 487 3.25 -6.48 -7.02
N LYS A 488 2.59 -7.63 -7.20
CA LYS A 488 1.48 -8.10 -6.38
C LYS A 488 1.80 -9.49 -5.83
N MET A 489 1.94 -9.60 -4.52
CA MET A 489 2.36 -10.82 -3.83
C MET A 489 1.17 -11.65 -3.40
N PHE A 490 1.32 -12.97 -3.36
CA PHE A 490 0.32 -13.85 -2.74
C PHE A 490 0.03 -13.43 -1.28
N PRO A 491 -1.24 -13.37 -0.81
CA PRO A 491 -2.47 -13.76 -1.49
C PRO A 491 -3.15 -12.64 -2.31
N SER A 492 -2.54 -11.45 -2.41
CA SER A 492 -3.06 -10.25 -3.08
C SER A 492 -2.89 -10.30 -4.60
N LEU A 493 -3.44 -11.34 -5.24
CA LEU A 493 -3.33 -11.58 -6.68
C LEU A 493 -4.17 -10.61 -7.50
N CYS A 494 -3.87 -10.46 -8.78
CA CYS A 494 -4.76 -9.75 -9.72
C CYS A 494 -6.05 -10.56 -9.90
N GLU A 495 -7.21 -9.94 -9.67
CA GLU A 495 -8.49 -10.66 -9.76
C GLU A 495 -9.57 -9.88 -10.52
N ILE A 496 -10.48 -10.64 -11.11
CA ILE A 496 -11.80 -10.18 -11.58
C ILE A 496 -12.81 -11.03 -10.83
N VAL A 497 -13.81 -10.40 -10.22
CA VAL A 497 -14.74 -11.12 -9.34
C VAL A 497 -16.05 -11.35 -10.06
N ASN A 498 -16.41 -12.62 -10.26
CA ASN A 498 -17.70 -13.05 -10.77
C ASN A 498 -18.66 -13.26 -9.60
N ILE A 499 -19.47 -12.24 -9.31
CA ILE A 499 -20.44 -12.27 -8.22
C ILE A 499 -21.75 -12.82 -8.76
N LYS A 500 -22.30 -13.85 -8.12
CA LYS A 500 -23.66 -14.33 -8.34
C LYS A 500 -24.51 -14.00 -7.13
N LEU A 501 -25.56 -13.21 -7.34
CA LEU A 501 -26.53 -12.91 -6.30
C LEU A 501 -27.40 -14.13 -6.04
N ARG A 502 -27.55 -14.50 -4.78
CA ARG A 502 -28.37 -15.63 -4.34
C ARG A 502 -29.45 -15.11 -3.42
N ARG A 503 -30.68 -15.53 -3.64
CA ARG A 503 -31.76 -15.25 -2.69
C ARG A 503 -31.52 -16.06 -1.42
N THR A 504 -31.52 -15.41 -0.27
CA THR A 504 -31.46 -16.09 1.03
C THR A 504 -32.80 -15.99 1.74
N SER A 505 -33.26 -17.11 2.30
CA SER A 505 -34.42 -17.13 3.19
C SER A 505 -33.94 -16.84 4.61
N VAL A 506 -34.22 -15.61 5.07
CA VAL A 506 -33.98 -15.08 6.43
C VAL A 506 -32.52 -14.78 6.75
#